data_AF-A0A2N2ZAP7-F1
#
_entry.id   AF-A0A2N2ZAP7-F1
#
_cell.length_a   1.000
_cell.length_b   1.000
_cell.length_c   1.000
_cell.angle_alpha   90.00
_cell.angle_beta   90.00
_cell.angle_gamma   90.00
#
_symmetry.space_group_name_H-M   'P 1'
#
loop_
_entity.id
_entity.type
_entity.pdbx_description
1 polymer ?
#
loop_
_entity_poly.entity_id
_entity_poly.type
_entity_poly.pdbx_seq_one_letter_code
_entity_poly.pdbx_strand_id
1 'polypeptide(L)'
;MIDMKTTENLMEKYLDSAIVLEEKEELKQRIRENPFLKKELAFRNEINQLAMEDEIFDLRAKLNMAQESSVDYERSTISWLSSNRTRKMFYAAATVTGIALGSWAVISGGSHGIKPEAIYQENFTPYPPVIIYRDGSMDDYDKGFLSTMNLYYGSNYSLAAKRLEELLVDDPQSVTIKFYLGVTYMQLEEYVKSRNLFDEIIRGQSFFVEQAMWYKSLGYLAEKNTDRALETLAELYSIDGQYTSKAAQLIEQINNKK
;
A
#
# COMPACT_ATOMS: atom_id res chain seq x y z
N MET A 1 9.72 29.53 25.25
CA MET A 1 10.74 28.97 24.34
C MET A 1 10.64 27.47 24.50
N ILE A 2 9.98 26.77 23.56
CA ILE A 2 9.76 25.32 23.67
C ILE A 2 11.11 24.64 23.49
N ASP A 3 11.55 23.85 24.47
CA ASP A 3 12.79 23.09 24.35
C ASP A 3 12.61 22.00 23.27
N MET A 4 13.24 22.23 22.12
CA MET A 4 13.18 21.31 20.97
C MET A 4 13.75 19.94 21.33
N LYS A 5 14.75 19.88 22.21
CA LYS A 5 15.42 18.62 22.59
C LYS A 5 14.54 17.74 23.47
N THR A 6 13.73 18.35 24.36
CA THR A 6 12.72 17.61 25.13
C THR A 6 11.58 17.14 24.23
N THR A 7 11.18 17.94 23.25
CA THR A 7 10.08 17.58 22.33
C THR A 7 10.44 16.39 21.45
N GLU A 8 11.69 16.34 20.94
CA GLU A 8 12.18 15.18 20.19
C GLU A 8 12.21 13.91 21.03
N ASN A 9 12.69 13.97 22.27
CA ASN A 9 12.71 12.82 23.17
C ASN A 9 11.31 12.28 23.47
N LEU A 10 10.32 13.18 23.64
CA LEU A 10 8.92 12.79 23.82
C LEU A 10 8.36 12.11 22.56
N MET A 11 8.71 12.61 21.36
CA MET A 11 8.30 11.97 20.11
C MET A 11 8.95 10.58 19.93
N GLU A 12 10.24 10.43 20.21
CA GLU A 12 10.94 9.14 20.14
C GLU A 12 10.32 8.11 21.10
N LYS A 13 10.13 8.48 22.38
CA LYS A 13 9.45 7.61 23.36
C LYS A 13 8.05 7.24 22.92
N TYR A 14 7.32 8.16 22.28
CA TYR A 14 5.98 7.89 21.77
C TYR A 14 6.00 6.85 20.65
N LEU A 15 6.96 6.97 19.72
CA LEU A 15 7.11 6.06 18.59
C LEU A 15 7.58 4.66 19.03
N ASP A 16 8.43 4.59 20.06
CA ASP A 16 8.96 3.34 20.62
C ASP A 16 8.00 2.67 21.63
N SER A 17 6.78 3.18 21.79
CA SER A 17 5.80 2.72 22.80
C SER A 17 6.33 2.77 24.25
N ALA A 18 7.31 3.64 24.52
CA ALA A 18 7.98 3.80 25.82
C ALA A 18 7.54 5.06 26.60
N ILE A 19 6.57 5.82 26.07
CA ILE A 19 6.08 7.07 26.68
C ILE A 19 5.15 6.81 27.87
N VAL A 20 5.33 7.56 28.97
CA VAL A 20 4.42 7.48 30.12
C VAL A 20 3.26 8.48 30.03
N LEU A 21 2.20 8.28 30.84
CA LEU A 21 0.96 9.05 30.74
C LEU A 21 1.16 10.57 30.88
N GLU A 22 2.03 11.00 31.79
CA GLU A 22 2.35 12.42 32.02
C GLU A 22 3.05 13.05 30.79
N GLU A 23 4.07 12.37 30.28
CA GLU A 23 4.82 12.75 29.07
C GLU A 23 3.91 12.77 27.82
N LYS A 24 2.93 11.86 27.74
CA LYS A 24 1.96 11.79 26.65
C LYS A 24 1.03 12.99 26.63
N GLU A 25 0.54 13.43 27.79
CA GLU A 25 -0.30 14.62 27.88
C GLU A 25 0.49 15.90 27.60
N GLU A 26 1.75 15.95 28.00
CA GLU A 26 2.68 17.03 27.65
C GLU A 26 2.92 17.10 26.14
N LEU A 27 3.17 15.96 25.47
CA LEU A 27 3.31 15.89 24.02
C LEU A 27 2.04 16.37 23.31
N LYS A 28 0.85 15.95 23.77
CA LYS A 28 -0.44 16.42 23.23
C LYS A 28 -0.60 17.93 23.36
N GLN A 29 -0.19 18.53 24.49
CA GLN A 29 -0.24 19.97 24.67
C GLN A 29 0.68 20.69 23.67
N ARG A 30 1.92 20.22 23.53
CA ARG A 30 2.90 20.78 22.60
C ARG A 30 2.44 20.68 21.13
N ILE A 31 1.77 19.58 20.76
CA ILE A 31 1.16 19.41 19.43
C ILE A 31 0.02 20.40 19.20
N ARG A 32 -0.82 20.66 20.22
CA ARG A 32 -1.89 21.68 20.12
C ARG A 32 -1.33 23.08 19.92
N GLU A 33 -0.21 23.38 20.58
CA GLU A 33 0.46 24.68 20.50
C GLU A 33 1.27 24.87 19.21
N ASN A 34 1.70 23.78 18.55
CA ASN A 34 2.48 23.83 17.31
C ASN A 34 2.03 22.79 16.27
N PRO A 35 1.24 23.19 15.26
CA PRO A 35 0.79 22.31 14.17
C PRO A 35 1.92 21.64 13.36
N PHE A 36 3.14 22.20 13.35
CA PHE A 36 4.29 21.59 12.70
C PHE A 36 4.70 20.27 13.38
N LEU A 37 4.57 20.17 14.72
CA LEU A 37 4.87 18.95 15.47
C LEU A 37 3.91 17.80 15.12
N LYS A 38 2.65 18.11 14.78
CA LYS A 38 1.70 17.10 14.29
C LYS A 38 2.19 16.47 12.98
N LYS A 39 2.75 17.29 12.08
CA LYS A 39 3.29 16.83 10.79
C LYS A 39 4.58 16.04 10.97
N GLU A 40 5.50 16.53 11.80
CA GLU A 40 6.77 15.86 12.10
C GLU A 40 6.56 14.49 12.75
N LEU A 41 5.68 14.39 13.76
CA LEU A 41 5.37 13.12 14.41
C LEU A 41 4.70 12.14 13.44
N ALA A 42 3.79 12.62 12.59
CA ALA A 42 3.17 11.79 11.56
C ALA A 42 4.22 11.24 10.58
N PHE A 43 5.15 12.09 10.15
CA PHE A 43 6.24 11.72 9.25
C PHE A 43 7.19 10.68 9.87
N ARG A 44 7.63 10.88 11.11
CA ARG A 44 8.50 9.92 11.82
C ARG A 44 7.82 8.57 12.05
N ASN A 45 6.52 8.58 12.36
CA ASN A 45 5.74 7.36 12.47
C ASN A 45 5.62 6.62 11.14
N GLU A 46 5.47 7.36 10.03
CA GLU A 46 5.48 6.81 8.68
C GLU A 46 6.83 6.12 8.39
N ILE A 47 7.96 6.74 8.74
CA ILE A 47 9.32 6.17 8.56
C ILE A 47 9.54 4.89 9.40
N ASN A 48 9.11 4.87 10.66
CA ASN A 48 9.30 3.68 11.51
C ASN A 48 8.51 2.47 10.99
N GLN A 49 7.39 2.69 10.31
CA GLN A 49 6.64 1.62 9.67
C GLN A 49 7.39 1.00 8.49
N LEU A 50 8.34 1.73 7.89
CA LEU A 50 9.10 1.26 6.72
C LEU A 50 10.18 0.28 7.11
N ALA A 51 10.86 0.56 8.22
CA ALA A 51 11.80 -0.36 8.81
C ALA A 51 11.11 -1.70 9.10
N MET A 52 9.86 -1.64 9.57
CA MET A 52 9.04 -2.83 9.79
C MET A 52 8.55 -3.47 8.48
N GLU A 53 8.22 -2.70 7.44
CA GLU A 53 7.83 -3.23 6.13
C GLU A 53 9.00 -3.91 5.40
N ASP A 54 10.20 -3.35 5.42
CA ASP A 54 11.41 -3.96 4.87
C ASP A 54 11.68 -5.30 5.58
N GLU A 55 11.56 -5.34 6.90
CA GLU A 55 11.68 -6.58 7.68
C GLU A 55 10.58 -7.60 7.35
N ILE A 56 9.31 -7.18 7.20
CA ILE A 56 8.18 -8.05 6.84
C ILE A 56 8.30 -8.54 5.39
N PHE A 57 8.77 -7.68 4.48
CA PHE A 57 9.03 -8.01 3.08
C PHE A 57 10.17 -9.02 2.98
N ASP A 58 11.28 -8.79 3.69
CA ASP A 58 12.39 -9.73 3.81
C ASP A 58 11.93 -11.06 4.42
N LEU A 59 11.09 -11.00 5.46
CA LEU A 59 10.53 -12.19 6.09
C LEU A 59 9.63 -12.96 5.12
N ARG A 60 8.78 -12.28 4.36
CA ARG A 60 7.90 -12.91 3.35
C ARG A 60 8.69 -13.47 2.17
N ALA A 61 9.72 -12.77 1.71
CA ALA A 61 10.63 -13.25 0.68
C ALA A 61 11.35 -14.53 1.17
N LYS A 62 11.89 -14.50 2.39
CA LYS A 62 12.52 -15.67 3.03
C LYS A 62 11.53 -16.82 3.25
N LEU A 63 10.27 -16.52 3.62
CA LEU A 63 9.22 -17.53 3.79
C LEU A 63 8.80 -18.15 2.47
N ASN A 64 8.63 -17.39 1.40
CA ASN A 64 8.29 -17.90 0.07
C ASN A 64 9.42 -18.77 -0.50
N MET A 65 10.68 -18.34 -0.33
CA MET A 65 11.85 -19.14 -0.69
C MET A 65 11.95 -20.43 0.13
N ALA A 66 11.59 -20.38 1.42
CA ALA A 66 11.53 -21.56 2.28
C ALA A 66 10.34 -22.48 1.92
N GLN A 67 9.21 -21.94 1.51
CA GLN A 67 8.01 -22.70 1.10
C GLN A 67 8.20 -23.42 -0.24
N GLU A 68 8.95 -22.84 -1.18
CA GLU A 68 9.35 -23.52 -2.41
C GLU A 68 10.39 -24.63 -2.16
N SER A 69 11.07 -24.59 -1.02
CA SER A 69 12.15 -25.52 -0.67
C SER A 69 11.73 -26.71 0.21
N SER A 70 10.45 -26.85 0.59
CA SER A 70 10.01 -27.93 1.47
C SER A 70 8.79 -28.68 0.91
N VAL A 71 9.06 -29.69 0.06
CA VAL A 71 8.24 -30.89 -0.05
C VAL A 71 8.83 -31.93 0.91
N ASP A 72 7.95 -32.55 1.70
CA ASP A 72 8.19 -33.65 2.66
C ASP A 72 9.05 -33.37 3.91
N TYR A 73 8.37 -33.19 5.06
CA TYR A 73 8.61 -34.08 6.23
C TYR A 73 7.48 -34.01 7.27
N GLU A 74 7.24 -35.15 7.90
CA GLU A 74 6.09 -35.52 8.70
C GLU A 74 6.27 -35.24 10.23
N ARG A 75 5.13 -34.95 10.89
CA ARG A 75 4.73 -35.28 12.29
C ARG A 75 5.04 -34.38 13.49
N SER A 76 3.91 -34.00 14.14
CA SER A 76 3.61 -34.04 15.59
C SER A 76 4.16 -32.89 16.45
N THR A 77 3.47 -32.21 17.36
CA THR A 77 2.18 -32.34 18.10
C THR A 77 1.75 -30.90 18.45
N ILE A 78 0.47 -30.53 18.52
CA ILE A 78 -0.35 -30.47 19.76
C ILE A 78 -1.81 -30.42 19.32
N SER A 79 -2.62 -31.28 19.95
CA SER A 79 -4.02 -31.49 19.68
C SER A 79 -4.91 -30.47 20.39
N TRP A 80 -5.76 -29.77 19.64
CA TRP A 80 -7.06 -29.31 20.13
C TRP A 80 -8.00 -29.09 18.94
N LEU A 81 -8.41 -30.15 18.25
CA LEU A 81 -9.65 -30.13 17.47
C LEU A 81 -10.07 -31.57 17.20
N SER A 82 -11.24 -31.94 17.70
CA SER A 82 -12.05 -32.98 17.06
C SER A 82 -13.51 -32.73 17.38
N SER A 83 -14.24 -32.19 16.41
CA SER A 83 -15.36 -32.95 15.88
C SER A 83 -15.50 -32.68 14.40
N ASN A 84 -15.74 -33.76 13.69
CA ASN A 84 -15.49 -34.00 12.30
C ASN A 84 -16.69 -33.60 11.42
N ARG A 85 -16.39 -33.41 10.13
CA ARG A 85 -17.19 -33.88 8.97
C ARG A 85 -17.75 -32.78 8.06
N THR A 86 -17.08 -32.72 6.89
CA THR A 86 -17.57 -32.38 5.55
C THR A 86 -17.97 -30.94 5.25
N ARG A 87 -17.17 -30.30 4.38
CA ARG A 87 -17.62 -29.89 3.03
C ARG A 87 -16.42 -29.55 2.14
N LYS A 88 -16.00 -30.52 1.32
CA LYS A 88 -15.50 -30.24 -0.03
C LYS A 88 -16.73 -30.04 -0.93
N MET A 89 -16.61 -29.13 -1.92
CA MET A 89 -17.61 -28.62 -2.88
C MET A 89 -18.51 -27.52 -2.29
N PHE A 90 -18.63 -26.31 -2.87
CA PHE A 90 -18.78 -25.95 -4.28
C PHE A 90 -18.13 -24.58 -4.61
N TYR A 91 -17.29 -24.51 -5.64
CA TYR A 91 -17.15 -23.30 -6.46
C TYR A 91 -17.56 -23.69 -7.88
N ALA A 92 -18.85 -23.56 -8.16
CA ALA A 92 -19.41 -23.69 -9.49
C ALA A 92 -20.21 -22.41 -9.80
N ALA A 93 -19.62 -21.65 -10.73
CA ALA A 93 -20.24 -20.75 -11.71
C ALA A 93 -21.16 -19.60 -11.23
N ALA A 94 -20.62 -18.38 -11.35
CA ALA A 94 -21.15 -17.28 -12.18
C ALA A 94 -20.13 -16.13 -12.09
N THR A 95 -19.40 -15.70 -13.11
CA THR A 95 -19.56 -15.78 -14.56
C THR A 95 -18.18 -15.94 -15.23
N VAL A 96 -17.89 -17.15 -15.70
CA VAL A 96 -16.94 -17.40 -16.78
C VAL A 96 -17.65 -17.02 -18.08
N THR A 97 -17.57 -15.75 -18.47
CA THR A 97 -17.86 -15.32 -19.85
C THR A 97 -16.99 -14.10 -20.15
N GLY A 98 -15.71 -14.38 -20.41
CA GLY A 98 -14.72 -13.36 -20.78
C GLY A 98 -13.31 -13.95 -20.85
N ILE A 99 -12.98 -14.89 -19.96
CA ILE A 99 -11.63 -15.45 -19.86
C ILE A 99 -11.39 -16.62 -20.85
N ALA A 100 -12.43 -17.26 -21.37
CA ALA A 100 -12.29 -18.42 -22.28
C ALA A 100 -12.21 -18.07 -23.78
N LEU A 101 -12.50 -16.83 -24.20
CA LEU A 101 -12.33 -16.39 -25.59
C LEU A 101 -10.96 -15.74 -25.86
N GLY A 102 -10.21 -15.38 -24.82
CA GLY A 102 -8.86 -14.83 -24.95
C GLY A 102 -7.81 -15.89 -25.35
N SER A 103 -8.03 -17.15 -25.00
CA SER A 103 -7.00 -18.19 -25.17
C SER A 103 -6.92 -18.80 -26.58
N TRP A 104 -7.88 -18.54 -27.48
CA TRP A 104 -7.80 -19.00 -28.88
C TRP A 104 -7.22 -17.95 -29.84
N ALA A 105 -7.29 -16.67 -29.49
CA ALA A 105 -6.74 -15.59 -30.32
C ALA A 105 -5.21 -15.44 -30.24
N VAL A 106 -4.54 -16.22 -29.36
CA VAL A 106 -3.08 -16.15 -29.15
C VAL A 106 -2.30 -17.02 -30.15
N ILE A 107 -2.96 -17.89 -30.93
CA ILE A 107 -2.25 -18.85 -31.81
C ILE A 107 -2.25 -18.44 -33.30
N SER A 108 -2.91 -17.34 -33.69
CA SER A 108 -2.93 -16.90 -35.09
C SER A 108 -2.29 -15.52 -35.31
N GLY A 109 -0.97 -15.52 -35.51
CA GLY A 109 -0.31 -14.67 -36.51
C GLY A 109 -0.19 -13.17 -36.23
N GLY A 110 1.02 -12.74 -35.85
CA GLY A 110 1.52 -11.38 -36.06
C GLY A 110 2.42 -10.93 -34.93
N SER A 111 3.58 -10.36 -35.25
CA SER A 111 4.42 -9.64 -34.29
C SER A 111 3.63 -8.47 -33.70
N HIS A 112 3.07 -8.66 -32.50
CA HIS A 112 2.35 -7.61 -31.78
C HIS A 112 3.09 -7.39 -30.47
N GLY A 113 3.71 -6.21 -30.31
CA GLY A 113 4.26 -5.76 -29.05
C GLY A 113 3.22 -5.91 -27.93
N ILE A 114 3.69 -6.26 -26.73
CA ILE A 114 2.82 -6.46 -25.57
C ILE A 114 2.14 -5.12 -25.23
N LYS A 115 0.82 -5.14 -25.07
CA LYS A 115 0.03 -3.92 -24.80
C LYS A 115 0.35 -3.34 -23.41
N PRO A 116 0.45 -2.01 -23.22
CA PRO A 116 0.73 -1.38 -21.92
C PRO A 116 -0.11 -1.88 -20.75
N GLU A 117 -1.36 -2.25 -21.02
CA GLU A 117 -2.30 -2.75 -20.01
C GLU A 117 -1.90 -4.14 -19.49
N ALA A 118 -1.25 -4.98 -20.31
CA ALA A 118 -0.71 -6.25 -19.85
C ALA A 118 0.47 -6.01 -18.90
N ILE A 119 1.32 -5.01 -19.19
CA ILE A 119 2.42 -4.60 -18.31
C ILE A 119 1.86 -4.05 -16.98
N TYR A 120 0.78 -3.27 -17.03
CA TYR A 120 0.06 -2.84 -15.84
C TYR A 120 -0.41 -4.02 -14.99
N GLN A 121 -1.13 -4.98 -15.58
CA GLN A 121 -1.66 -6.15 -14.85
C GLN A 121 -0.55 -7.01 -14.24
N GLU A 122 0.61 -7.12 -14.91
CA GLU A 122 1.78 -7.84 -14.39
C GLU A 122 2.43 -7.16 -13.17
N ASN A 123 2.33 -5.83 -13.07
CA ASN A 123 3.05 -5.03 -12.08
C ASN A 123 2.16 -4.40 -10.99
N PHE A 124 0.86 -4.35 -11.21
CA PHE A 124 -0.08 -3.77 -10.25
C PHE A 124 -0.54 -4.80 -9.23
N THR A 125 -0.15 -4.55 -7.98
CA THR A 125 -0.71 -5.23 -6.81
C THR A 125 -1.22 -4.16 -5.85
N PRO A 126 -2.45 -4.27 -5.31
CA PRO A 126 -2.92 -3.32 -4.31
C PRO A 126 -1.97 -3.31 -3.11
N TYR A 127 -1.61 -2.11 -2.67
CA TYR A 127 -0.65 -1.91 -1.59
C TYR A 127 -1.15 -2.59 -0.30
N PRO A 128 -0.30 -3.34 0.42
CA PRO A 128 -0.70 -4.00 1.66
C PRO A 128 -1.10 -2.95 2.72
N PRO A 129 -2.18 -3.16 3.49
CA PRO A 129 -2.56 -2.23 4.54
C PRO A 129 -1.47 -2.10 5.61
N VAL A 130 -1.14 -0.86 5.94
CA VAL A 130 -0.28 -0.48 7.06
C VAL A 130 -1.20 -0.24 8.25
N ILE A 131 -1.11 -1.09 9.27
CA ILE A 131 -1.90 -0.94 10.49
C ILE A 131 -1.22 0.08 11.37
N ILE A 132 -1.78 1.29 11.42
CA ILE A 132 -1.33 2.36 12.31
C ILE A 132 -2.06 2.19 13.65
N TYR A 133 -1.34 1.81 14.70
CA TYR A 133 -1.83 1.96 16.07
C TYR A 133 -1.34 3.31 16.59
N ARG A 134 -2.22 4.32 16.70
CA ARG A 134 -1.83 5.55 17.38
C ARG A 134 -2.03 5.32 18.86
N ASP A 135 -0.94 5.23 19.60
CA ASP A 135 -0.91 5.38 21.07
C ASP A 135 -1.07 4.12 21.96
N GLY A 136 -1.27 2.94 21.37
CA GLY A 136 -1.49 1.69 22.13
C GLY A 136 -2.91 1.55 22.69
N SER A 137 -3.77 2.56 22.53
CA SER A 137 -5.21 2.48 22.72
C SER A 137 -5.94 2.82 21.42
N MET A 138 -6.93 1.99 21.08
CA MET A 138 -7.66 2.09 19.82
C MET A 138 -8.79 3.11 19.95
N ASP A 139 -8.61 4.32 19.44
CA ASP A 139 -9.66 5.33 19.36
C ASP A 139 -10.67 5.00 18.24
N ASP A 140 -11.78 5.75 18.17
CA ASP A 140 -12.84 5.48 17.18
C ASP A 140 -12.40 5.78 15.74
N TYR A 141 -11.42 6.67 15.56
CA TYR A 141 -10.81 6.94 14.25
C TYR A 141 -9.97 5.75 13.80
N ASP A 142 -9.10 5.21 14.66
CA ASP A 142 -8.28 4.04 14.40
C ASP A 142 -9.17 2.81 14.11
N LYS A 143 -10.31 2.66 14.82
CA LYS A 143 -11.32 1.62 14.50
C LYS A 143 -11.94 1.83 13.13
N GLY A 144 -12.29 3.07 12.79
CA GLY A 144 -12.85 3.44 11.49
C GLY A 144 -11.88 3.11 10.36
N PHE A 145 -10.61 3.48 10.51
CA PHE A 145 -9.57 3.17 9.55
C PHE A 145 -9.32 1.65 9.43
N LEU A 146 -9.18 0.93 10.56
CA LEU A 146 -9.00 -0.52 10.54
C LEU A 146 -10.18 -1.26 9.88
N SER A 147 -11.41 -0.89 10.22
CA SER A 147 -12.62 -1.43 9.58
C SER A 147 -12.59 -1.19 8.07
N THR A 148 -12.10 -0.03 7.64
CA THR A 148 -11.98 0.33 6.23
C THR A 148 -10.90 -0.50 5.53
N MET A 149 -9.77 -0.74 6.20
CA MET A 149 -8.70 -1.60 5.68
C MET A 149 -9.14 -3.07 5.56
N ASN A 150 -10.05 -3.55 6.41
CA ASN A 150 -10.66 -4.87 6.23
C ASN A 150 -11.51 -4.95 4.96
N LEU A 151 -12.23 -3.88 4.60
CA LEU A 151 -12.98 -3.81 3.34
C LEU A 151 -12.03 -3.80 2.13
N TYR A 152 -10.96 -3.01 2.21
CA TYR A 152 -9.91 -2.95 1.20
C TYR A 152 -9.27 -4.33 0.99
N TYR A 153 -8.85 -5.00 2.08
CA TYR A 153 -8.27 -6.35 2.02
C TYR A 153 -9.26 -7.39 1.47
N GLY A 154 -10.54 -7.25 1.82
CA GLY A 154 -11.64 -8.04 1.26
C GLY A 154 -12.02 -7.70 -0.17
N SER A 155 -11.27 -6.83 -0.86
CA SER A 155 -11.55 -6.36 -2.22
C SER A 155 -12.91 -5.67 -2.40
N ASN A 156 -13.53 -5.21 -1.32
CA ASN A 156 -14.74 -4.40 -1.36
C ASN A 156 -14.38 -2.93 -1.59
N TYR A 157 -13.76 -2.66 -2.74
CA TYR A 157 -13.17 -1.36 -3.06
C TYR A 157 -14.20 -0.24 -3.17
N SER A 158 -15.43 -0.53 -3.60
CA SER A 158 -16.49 0.49 -3.65
C SER A 158 -16.86 0.99 -2.25
N LEU A 159 -17.03 0.08 -1.29
CA LEU A 159 -17.33 0.49 0.09
C LEU A 159 -16.08 1.09 0.78
N ALA A 160 -14.90 0.53 0.51
CA ALA A 160 -13.65 1.07 1.04
C ALA A 160 -13.42 2.52 0.57
N ALA A 161 -13.65 2.83 -0.71
CA ALA A 161 -13.53 4.19 -1.25
C ALA A 161 -14.46 5.15 -0.51
N LYS A 162 -15.74 4.79 -0.36
CA LYS A 162 -16.70 5.62 0.39
C LYS A 162 -16.24 5.91 1.82
N ARG A 163 -15.74 4.89 2.53
CA ARG A 163 -15.24 5.07 3.90
C ARG A 163 -13.97 5.89 3.97
N LEU A 164 -13.05 5.71 3.02
CA LEU A 164 -11.84 6.51 2.92
C LEU A 164 -12.15 7.98 2.59
N GLU A 165 -13.15 8.25 1.74
CA GLU A 165 -13.66 9.60 1.48
C GLU A 165 -14.23 10.23 2.76
N GLU A 166 -15.05 9.50 3.53
CA GLU A 166 -15.56 9.94 4.85
C GLU A 166 -14.40 10.29 5.80
N LEU A 167 -13.41 9.40 5.94
CA LEU A 167 -12.23 9.63 6.80
C LEU A 167 -11.37 10.81 6.31
N LEU A 168 -11.28 11.03 5.00
CA LEU A 168 -10.51 12.14 4.42
C LEU A 168 -11.19 13.50 4.68
N VAL A 169 -12.51 13.55 4.85
CA VAL A 169 -13.21 14.77 5.27
C VAL A 169 -12.78 15.16 6.69
N ASP A 170 -12.62 14.18 7.58
CA ASP A 170 -12.21 14.40 8.97
C ASP A 170 -10.72 14.74 9.11
N ASP A 171 -9.85 14.13 8.28
CA ASP A 171 -8.42 14.48 8.20
C ASP A 171 -7.93 14.71 6.75
N PRO A 172 -8.20 15.90 6.16
CA PRO A 172 -7.85 16.20 4.76
C PRO A 172 -6.35 16.23 4.46
N GLN A 173 -5.50 16.19 5.48
CA GLN A 173 -4.04 16.19 5.36
C GLN A 173 -3.45 14.80 5.52
N SER A 174 -4.26 13.78 5.79
CA SER A 174 -3.81 12.40 5.96
C SER A 174 -3.28 11.84 4.64
N VAL A 175 -1.96 11.79 4.51
CA VAL A 175 -1.29 11.22 3.32
C VAL A 175 -1.59 9.73 3.19
N THR A 176 -1.65 9.00 4.31
CA THR A 176 -2.06 7.60 4.35
C THR A 176 -3.45 7.39 3.73
N ILE A 177 -4.47 8.17 4.15
CA ILE A 177 -5.82 8.03 3.60
C ILE A 177 -5.82 8.36 2.10
N LYS A 178 -5.16 9.44 1.69
CA LYS A 178 -5.05 9.81 0.27
C LYS A 178 -4.41 8.69 -0.55
N PHE A 179 -3.36 8.06 -0.02
CA PHE A 179 -2.66 7.00 -0.69
C PHE A 179 -3.55 5.77 -0.89
N TYR A 180 -4.16 5.25 0.18
CA TYR A 180 -5.07 4.10 0.08
C TYR A 180 -6.30 4.40 -0.76
N LEU A 181 -6.84 5.61 -0.70
CA LEU A 181 -7.94 6.03 -1.57
C LEU A 181 -7.50 6.07 -3.04
N GLY A 182 -6.29 6.57 -3.31
CA GLY A 182 -5.67 6.54 -4.64
C GLY A 182 -5.56 5.13 -5.20
N VAL A 183 -5.04 4.18 -4.43
CA VAL A 183 -4.94 2.76 -4.84
C VAL A 183 -6.33 2.13 -5.01
N THR A 184 -7.28 2.46 -4.12
CA THR A 184 -8.67 2.01 -4.24
C THR A 184 -9.33 2.52 -5.51
N TYR A 185 -9.11 3.78 -5.89
CA TYR A 185 -9.59 4.31 -7.16
C TYR A 185 -8.96 3.63 -8.37
N MET A 186 -7.69 3.17 -8.30
CA MET A 186 -7.12 2.36 -9.39
C MET A 186 -7.86 1.03 -9.57
N GLN A 187 -8.26 0.37 -8.47
CA GLN A 187 -9.07 -0.86 -8.50
C GLN A 187 -10.48 -0.62 -9.07
N LEU A 188 -11.00 0.60 -8.92
CA LEU A 188 -12.28 1.03 -9.47
C LEU A 188 -12.14 1.63 -10.88
N GLU A 189 -10.95 1.57 -11.48
CA GLU A 189 -10.63 2.17 -12.79
C GLU A 189 -10.86 3.70 -12.85
N GLU A 190 -10.93 4.35 -11.69
CA GLU A 190 -11.08 5.80 -11.51
C GLU A 190 -9.71 6.50 -11.55
N TYR A 191 -8.96 6.27 -12.64
CA TYR A 191 -7.55 6.67 -12.76
C TYR A 191 -7.30 8.16 -12.60
N VAL A 192 -8.22 9.02 -13.04
CA VAL A 192 -8.10 10.48 -12.88
C VAL A 192 -8.19 10.89 -11.40
N LYS A 193 -9.14 10.34 -10.64
CA LYS A 193 -9.24 10.62 -9.20
C LYS A 193 -8.03 10.10 -8.45
N SER A 194 -7.59 8.89 -8.80
CA SER A 194 -6.38 8.28 -8.26
C SER A 194 -5.15 9.16 -8.47
N ARG A 195 -4.94 9.62 -9.71
CA ARG A 195 -3.80 10.47 -10.08
C ARG A 195 -3.79 11.80 -9.34
N ASN A 196 -4.95 12.44 -9.17
CA ASN A 196 -5.04 13.69 -8.42
C ASN A 196 -4.56 13.53 -6.98
N LEU A 197 -4.94 12.43 -6.31
CA LEU A 197 -4.47 12.12 -4.97
C LEU A 197 -2.96 11.86 -4.95
N PHE A 198 -2.44 11.07 -5.89
CA PHE A 198 -1.00 10.83 -5.97
C PHE A 198 -0.21 12.11 -6.25
N ASP A 199 -0.70 13.00 -7.11
CA ASP A 199 -0.07 14.30 -7.37
C ASP A 199 -0.02 15.19 -6.12
N GLU A 200 -1.03 15.11 -5.24
CA GLU A 200 -0.99 15.79 -3.95
C GLU A 200 0.09 15.21 -3.03
N ILE A 201 0.26 13.89 -3.01
CA ILE A 201 1.27 13.21 -2.19
C ILE A 201 2.68 13.55 -2.68
N ILE A 202 2.90 13.48 -4.00
CA ILE A 202 4.20 13.73 -4.66
C ILE A 202 4.68 15.17 -4.43
N ARG A 203 3.75 16.15 -4.34
CA ARG A 203 4.11 17.55 -4.01
C ARG A 203 4.50 17.75 -2.55
N GLY A 204 4.17 16.81 -1.68
CA GLY A 204 4.47 16.86 -0.25
C GLY A 204 5.83 16.25 0.10
N GLN A 205 6.08 16.14 1.39
CA GLN A 205 7.15 15.30 1.95
C GLN A 205 6.47 14.23 2.79
N SER A 206 6.50 13.00 2.31
CA SER A 206 5.92 11.82 2.94
C SER A 206 6.66 10.60 2.43
N PHE A 207 6.64 9.52 3.19
CA PHE A 207 7.17 8.26 2.70
C PHE A 207 6.44 7.79 1.43
N PHE A 208 5.12 7.98 1.35
CA PHE A 208 4.32 7.55 0.20
C PHE A 208 4.68 8.24 -1.13
N VAL A 209 5.68 9.13 -1.20
CA VAL A 209 6.09 9.80 -2.45
C VAL A 209 6.52 8.78 -3.52
N GLU A 210 7.45 7.88 -3.20
CA GLU A 210 7.94 6.89 -4.18
C GLU A 210 6.84 5.92 -4.62
N GLN A 211 6.00 5.49 -3.68
CA GLN A 211 4.84 4.62 -3.88
C GLN A 211 3.81 5.34 -4.76
N ALA A 212 3.50 6.60 -4.46
CA ALA A 212 2.55 7.38 -5.24
C ALA A 212 3.05 7.57 -6.69
N MET A 213 4.35 7.81 -6.89
CA MET A 213 4.95 7.84 -8.23
C MET A 213 4.85 6.49 -8.93
N TRP A 214 5.16 5.39 -8.22
CA TRP A 214 5.01 4.04 -8.73
C TRP A 214 3.57 3.75 -9.18
N TYR A 215 2.58 3.93 -8.31
CA TYR A 215 1.18 3.70 -8.63
C TYR A 215 0.63 4.66 -9.69
N LYS A 216 1.08 5.93 -9.71
CA LYS A 216 0.77 6.88 -10.79
C LYS A 216 1.30 6.41 -12.14
N SER A 217 2.52 5.87 -12.19
CA SER A 217 3.09 5.33 -13.42
C SER A 217 2.30 4.12 -13.95
N LEU A 218 1.88 3.24 -13.04
CA LEU A 218 1.01 2.10 -13.36
C LEU A 218 -0.37 2.57 -13.87
N GLY A 219 -0.96 3.59 -13.26
CA GLY A 219 -2.20 4.21 -13.74
C GLY A 219 -2.09 4.72 -15.18
N TYR A 220 -0.96 5.34 -15.53
CA TYR A 220 -0.71 5.74 -16.92
C TYR A 220 -0.62 4.55 -17.88
N LEU A 221 0.00 3.43 -17.48
CA LEU A 221 0.03 2.20 -18.29
C LEU A 221 -1.37 1.62 -18.50
N ALA A 222 -2.22 1.62 -17.46
CA ALA A 222 -3.62 1.20 -17.57
C ALA A 222 -4.41 2.05 -18.59
N GLU A 223 -4.09 3.33 -18.70
CA GLU A 223 -4.67 4.26 -19.68
C GLU A 223 -3.95 4.27 -21.04
N LYS A 224 -3.02 3.33 -21.29
CA LYS A 224 -2.19 3.24 -22.52
C LYS A 224 -1.29 4.45 -22.76
N ASN A 225 -1.02 5.23 -21.72
CA ASN A 225 -0.19 6.42 -21.80
C ASN A 225 1.27 6.10 -21.41
N THR A 226 1.94 5.35 -22.27
CA THR A 226 3.31 4.87 -22.04
C THR A 226 4.31 6.01 -21.84
N ASP A 227 4.15 7.13 -22.55
CA ASP A 227 5.08 8.25 -22.47
C ASP A 227 5.04 8.90 -21.08
N ARG A 228 3.85 9.12 -20.53
CA ARG A 228 3.68 9.64 -19.16
C ARG A 228 4.10 8.64 -18.08
N ALA A 229 3.92 7.34 -18.34
CA ALA A 229 4.43 6.30 -17.46
C ALA A 229 5.97 6.34 -17.38
N LEU A 230 6.64 6.41 -18.55
CA LEU A 230 8.10 6.51 -18.63
C LEU A 230 8.63 7.80 -18.01
N GLU A 231 7.97 8.94 -18.23
CA GLU A 231 8.32 10.22 -17.59
C GLU A 231 8.28 10.08 -16.06
N THR A 232 7.18 9.55 -15.52
CA THR A 232 7.02 9.35 -14.06
C THR A 232 8.03 8.36 -13.50
N LEU A 233 8.34 7.28 -14.23
CA LEU A 233 9.33 6.28 -13.81
C LEU A 233 10.76 6.81 -13.87
N ALA A 234 11.09 7.66 -14.84
CA ALA A 234 12.39 8.31 -14.92
C ALA A 234 12.60 9.27 -13.75
N GLU A 235 11.57 10.04 -13.38
CA GLU A 235 11.59 10.86 -12.17
C GLU A 235 11.79 9.98 -10.93
N LEU A 236 11.02 8.88 -10.80
CA LEU A 236 11.13 7.95 -9.67
C LEU A 236 12.54 7.33 -9.57
N TYR A 237 13.10 6.92 -10.70
CA TYR A 237 14.46 6.38 -10.77
C TYR A 237 15.52 7.40 -10.31
N SER A 238 15.29 8.70 -10.54
CA SER A 238 16.24 9.76 -10.16
C SER A 238 16.27 10.10 -8.67
N ILE A 239 15.29 9.63 -7.88
CA ILE A 239 15.22 9.87 -6.43
C ILE A 239 16.30 9.08 -5.66
N ASP A 240 16.86 8.03 -6.26
CA ASP A 240 17.81 7.10 -5.62
C ASP A 240 17.29 6.52 -4.28
N GLY A 241 16.03 6.05 -4.32
CA GLY A 241 15.29 5.49 -3.19
C GLY A 241 14.99 3.98 -3.32
N GLN A 242 14.07 3.48 -2.49
CA GLN A 242 13.69 2.07 -2.42
C GLN A 242 13.06 1.55 -3.73
N TYR A 243 12.44 2.43 -4.51
CA TYR A 243 11.79 2.08 -5.78
C TYR A 243 12.73 2.16 -6.99
N THR A 244 13.97 2.60 -6.85
CA THR A 244 14.92 2.79 -7.97
C THR A 244 15.07 1.54 -8.82
N SER A 245 15.32 0.38 -8.18
CA SER A 245 15.45 -0.90 -8.89
C SER A 245 14.15 -1.33 -9.58
N LYS A 246 12.99 -1.11 -8.94
CA LYS A 246 11.67 -1.43 -9.53
C LYS A 246 11.36 -0.53 -10.73
N ALA A 247 11.68 0.76 -10.62
CA ALA A 247 11.50 1.72 -11.71
C ALA A 247 12.36 1.35 -12.93
N ALA A 248 13.63 1.02 -12.71
CA ALA A 248 14.53 0.58 -13.78
C ALA A 248 14.01 -0.68 -14.51
N GLN A 249 13.58 -1.69 -13.75
CA GLN A 249 13.00 -2.92 -14.31
C GLN A 249 11.75 -2.65 -15.14
N LEU A 250 10.85 -1.79 -14.65
CA LEU A 250 9.62 -1.46 -15.38
C LEU A 250 9.91 -0.63 -16.64
N ILE A 251 10.86 0.32 -16.58
CA ILE A 251 11.33 1.06 -17.76
C ILE A 251 11.88 0.10 -18.81
N GLU A 252 12.71 -0.86 -18.40
CA GLU A 252 13.26 -1.88 -19.29
C GLU A 252 12.14 -2.74 -19.89
N GLN A 253 11.19 -3.20 -19.09
CA GLN A 253 10.04 -4.00 -19.56
C GLN A 253 9.20 -3.24 -20.60
N ILE A 254 8.99 -1.94 -20.40
CA ILE A 254 8.27 -1.07 -21.35
C ILE A 254 9.05 -0.92 -22.66
N ASN A 255 10.37 -0.72 -22.58
CA ASN A 255 11.22 -0.45 -23.75
C ASN A 255 11.55 -1.71 -24.57
N ASN A 256 11.79 -2.85 -23.90
CA ASN A 256 12.16 -4.11 -24.55
C ASN A 256 10.97 -4.82 -25.22
N LYS A 257 9.74 -4.37 -24.97
CA LYS A 257 8.50 -4.96 -25.50
C LYS A 257 7.80 -4.06 -26.55
N LYS A 258 8.44 -2.96 -26.97
CA LYS A 258 8.08 -2.12 -28.13
C LYS A 258 8.56 -2.76 -29.43
#